data_AF-W0UBT2-F1
#
_entry.id   AF-W0UBT2-F1
#
_cell.length_a   1.000
_cell.length_b   1.000
_cell.length_c   1.000
_cell.angle_alpha   90.00
_cell.angle_beta   90.00
_cell.angle_gamma   90.00
#
_symmetry.space_group_name_H-M   'P 1'
#
loop_
_entity.id
_entity.type
_entity.pdbx_description
1 polymer ?
#
loop_
_entity_poly.entity_id
_entity_poly.type
_entity_poly.pdbx_seq_one_letter_code
_entity_poly.pdbx_strand_id
1 'polypeptide(L)'
;SVENDLLNSWLMTLVLYSGLVAVFGREVLPWLIGQAIVGICMLEMINYVEHYGLRRQRRPDGRYERVRPAHSWNNNTIVANLFLYHL
;
A
#
# COMPACT_ATOMS: atom_id res chain seq x y z
N SER A 1 -3.85 7.16 26.33
CA SER A 1 -3.54 5.75 25.97
C SER A 1 -4.40 5.25 24.83
N VAL A 2 -5.73 5.49 24.86
CA VAL A 2 -6.66 5.09 23.77
C VAL A 2 -6.61 6.01 22.54
N GLU A 3 -5.98 7.19 22.65
CA GLU A 3 -5.82 8.16 21.54
C GLU A 3 -4.70 7.80 20.54
N ASN A 4 -3.89 6.78 20.81
CA ASN A 4 -2.84 6.38 19.89
C ASN A 4 -3.42 5.42 18.84
N ASP A 5 -3.77 5.96 17.69
CA ASP A 5 -4.37 5.22 16.58
C ASP A 5 -3.49 4.07 16.09
N LEU A 6 -2.17 4.21 16.18
CA LEU A 6 -1.25 3.12 15.84
C LEU A 6 -1.47 1.97 16.83
N LEU A 7 -1.30 2.21 18.13
CA LEU A 7 -1.45 1.16 19.16
C LEU A 7 -2.84 0.53 19.12
N ASN A 8 -3.88 1.32 18.85
CA ASN A 8 -5.24 0.83 18.69
C ASN A 8 -5.37 -0.10 17.46
N SER A 9 -4.84 0.30 16.32
CA SER A 9 -4.83 -0.51 15.09
C SER A 9 -4.07 -1.84 15.26
N TRP A 10 -2.93 -1.81 15.94
CA TRP A 10 -2.16 -3.02 16.27
C TRP A 10 -2.96 -3.95 17.20
N LEU A 11 -3.64 -3.39 18.21
CA LEU A 11 -4.47 -4.16 19.13
C LEU A 11 -5.68 -4.78 18.43
N MET A 12 -6.38 -4.03 17.57
CA MET A 12 -7.49 -4.55 16.76
C MET A 12 -7.04 -5.70 15.86
N THR A 13 -5.87 -5.57 15.23
CA THR A 13 -5.29 -6.63 14.38
C THR A 13 -5.01 -7.90 15.20
N LEU A 14 -4.45 -7.76 16.40
CA LEU A 14 -4.17 -8.88 17.29
C LEU A 14 -5.46 -9.58 17.75
N VAL A 15 -6.49 -8.81 18.13
CA VAL A 15 -7.82 -9.34 18.49
C VAL A 15 -8.45 -10.10 17.32
N LEU A 16 -8.40 -9.55 16.10
CA LEU A 16 -8.94 -10.20 14.91
C LEU A 16 -8.23 -11.54 14.64
N TYR A 17 -6.89 -11.54 14.61
CA TYR A 17 -6.12 -12.73 14.24
C TYR A 17 -6.21 -13.82 15.30
N SER A 18 -6.18 -13.44 16.59
CA SER A 18 -6.41 -14.39 17.68
C SER A 18 -7.82 -14.97 17.65
N GLY A 19 -8.84 -14.17 17.33
CA GLY A 19 -10.21 -14.65 17.15
C GLY A 19 -10.35 -15.65 16.01
N LEU A 20 -9.70 -15.39 14.86
CA LEU A 20 -9.69 -16.31 13.74
C LEU A 20 -8.98 -17.63 14.09
N VAL A 21 -7.85 -17.58 14.78
CA VAL A 21 -7.14 -18.79 15.24
C VAL A 21 -7.97 -19.56 16.28
N ALA A 22 -8.70 -18.87 17.16
CA ALA A 22 -9.56 -19.52 18.15
C ALA A 22 -10.74 -20.27 17.50
N VAL A 23 -11.32 -19.72 16.41
CA VAL A 23 -12.46 -20.33 15.70
C VAL A 23 -12.04 -21.41 14.73
N PHE A 24 -11.00 -21.17 13.92
CA PHE A 24 -10.58 -22.07 12.83
C PHE A 24 -9.39 -22.95 13.18
N GLY A 25 -8.81 -22.76 14.37
CA GLY A 25 -7.61 -23.47 14.82
C GLY A 25 -6.32 -22.93 14.17
N ARG A 26 -5.19 -23.53 14.55
CA ARG A 26 -3.85 -23.15 14.06
C ARG A 26 -3.65 -23.36 12.55
N GLU A 27 -4.50 -24.15 11.90
CA GLU A 27 -4.43 -24.43 10.47
C GLU A 27 -4.67 -23.18 9.61
N VAL A 28 -5.28 -22.13 10.16
CA VAL A 28 -5.48 -20.84 9.48
C VAL A 28 -4.21 -19.99 9.39
N LEU A 29 -3.22 -20.23 10.25
CA LEU A 29 -1.97 -19.46 10.31
C LEU A 29 -1.22 -19.37 8.97
N PRO A 30 -0.97 -20.46 8.22
CA PRO A 30 -0.30 -20.36 6.92
C PRO A 30 -1.07 -19.48 5.93
N TRP A 31 -2.40 -19.48 5.99
CA TRP A 31 -3.24 -18.62 5.13
C TRP A 31 -3.15 -17.14 5.53
N LEU A 32 -3.16 -16.85 6.83
CA LEU A 32 -2.97 -15.49 7.36
C LEU A 32 -1.59 -14.93 7.03
N ILE A 33 -0.55 -15.77 7.09
CA ILE A 33 0.82 -15.38 6.69
C ILE A 33 0.88 -15.20 5.17
N GLY A 34 0.33 -16.13 4.40
CA GLY A 34 0.32 -16.08 2.94
C GLY A 34 -0.34 -14.82 2.41
N GLN A 35 -1.53 -14.47 2.91
CA GLN A 35 -2.18 -13.22 2.52
C GLN A 35 -1.37 -11.98 2.92
N ALA A 36 -0.71 -11.99 4.08
CA ALA A 36 0.06 -10.83 4.55
C ALA A 36 1.26 -10.58 3.63
N ILE A 37 1.93 -11.65 3.19
CA ILE A 37 3.02 -11.57 2.20
C ILE A 37 2.50 -10.98 0.89
N VAL A 38 1.36 -11.46 0.38
CA VAL A 38 0.75 -10.91 -0.85
C VAL A 38 0.43 -9.42 -0.68
N GLY A 39 -0.14 -9.03 0.47
CA GLY A 39 -0.42 -7.63 0.79
C GLY A 39 0.83 -6.76 0.82
N ILE A 40 1.90 -7.22 1.48
CA ILE A 40 3.19 -6.52 1.52
C ILE A 40 3.77 -6.37 0.11
N CYS A 41 3.84 -7.45 -0.67
CA CYS A 41 4.35 -7.39 -2.05
C CYS A 41 3.53 -6.43 -2.92
N MET A 42 2.21 -6.37 -2.74
CA MET A 42 1.36 -5.44 -3.47
C MET A 42 1.63 -3.99 -3.06
N LEU A 43 1.75 -3.71 -1.77
CA LEU A 43 2.13 -2.39 -1.27
C LEU A 43 3.51 -1.98 -1.79
N GLU A 44 4.50 -2.86 -1.75
CA GLU A 44 5.84 -2.61 -2.28
C GLU A 44 5.84 -2.39 -3.78
N MET A 45 5.07 -3.18 -4.54
CA MET A 45 4.93 -3.00 -5.98
C MET A 45 4.32 -1.63 -6.31
N ILE A 46 3.27 -1.23 -5.60
CA ILE A 46 2.66 0.09 -5.78
C ILE A 46 3.63 1.20 -5.41
N ASN A 47 4.29 1.12 -4.24
CA ASN A 47 5.31 2.07 -3.82
C ASN A 47 6.47 2.17 -4.84
N TYR A 48 6.90 1.03 -5.38
CA TYR A 48 7.94 0.97 -6.40
C TYR A 48 7.49 1.63 -7.71
N VAL A 49 6.28 1.35 -8.16
CA VAL A 49 5.71 2.00 -9.35
C VAL A 49 5.50 3.50 -9.13
N GLU A 50 5.06 3.91 -7.94
CA GLU A 50 4.87 5.32 -7.59
C GLU A 50 6.19 6.10 -7.64
N HIS A 51 7.26 5.53 -7.07
CA HIS A 51 8.54 6.22 -6.96
C HIS A 51 9.44 6.04 -8.18
N TYR A 52 9.39 4.88 -8.84
CA TYR A 52 10.32 4.49 -9.92
C TYR A 52 9.66 4.19 -11.27
N GLY A 53 8.33 4.09 -11.32
CA GLY A 53 7.59 3.75 -12.55
C GLY A 53 7.68 4.83 -13.64
N LEU A 54 8.01 6.07 -13.29
CA LEU A 54 8.09 7.19 -14.22
C LEU A 54 9.55 7.62 -14.45
N ARG A 55 10.19 7.04 -15.47
CA ARG A 55 11.51 7.50 -15.92
C ARG A 55 11.39 8.84 -16.65
N ARG A 56 12.19 9.82 -16.22
CA ARG A 56 12.35 11.09 -16.93
C ARG A 56 12.99 10.84 -18.29
N GLN A 57 12.41 11.41 -19.34
CA GLN A 57 13.02 11.35 -20.67
C GLN A 57 14.28 12.22 -20.71
N ARG A 58 15.26 11.79 -21.51
CA ARG A 58 16.48 12.56 -21.77
C ARG A 58 16.25 13.39 -23.02
N ARG A 59 16.44 14.71 -22.92
CA ARG A 59 16.34 15.60 -24.07
C ARG A 59 17.48 15.34 -25.06
N PRO A 60 17.30 15.69 -26.35
CA PRO A 60 18.37 15.65 -27.36
C PRO A 60 19.64 16.38 -26.90
N ASP A 61 19.47 17.43 -26.09
CA ASP A 61 20.50 18.28 -25.48
C ASP A 61 21.26 17.58 -24.32
N GLY A 62 20.99 16.31 -24.05
CA GLY A 62 21.65 15.49 -23.03
C GLY A 62 21.18 15.71 -21.59
N ARG A 63 20.35 16.73 -21.32
CA ARG A 63 19.76 17.02 -20.00
C ARG A 63 18.45 16.24 -19.77
N TYR A 64 18.16 15.88 -18.53
CA TYR A 64 16.87 15.29 -18.15
C TYR A 64 15.78 16.36 -18.08
N GLU A 65 14.54 15.95 -18.34
CA GLU A 65 13.38 16.83 -18.16
C GLU A 65 13.22 17.31 -16.72
N ARG A 66 12.68 18.53 -16.56
CA ARG A 66 12.34 19.10 -15.25
C ARG A 66 11.27 18.24 -14.57
N VAL A 67 11.36 18.07 -13.25
CA VAL A 67 10.38 17.32 -12.44
C VAL A 67 9.00 17.99 -12.59
N ARG A 68 7.96 17.22 -12.93
CA ARG A 68 6.58 17.64 -13.12
C ARG A 68 5.64 16.64 -12.42
N PRO A 69 4.39 17.00 -12.12
CA PRO A 69 3.41 16.08 -11.52
C PRO A 69 3.16 14.81 -12.34
N ALA A 70 3.37 14.84 -13.67
CA ALA A 70 3.31 13.66 -14.53
C ALA A 70 4.49 12.67 -14.33
N HIS A 71 5.49 13.02 -13.52
CA HIS A 71 6.59 12.15 -13.10
C HIS A 71 6.37 11.54 -11.71
N SER A 72 5.25 11.87 -11.06
CA SER A 72 4.74 11.16 -9.88
C SER A 72 3.48 10.43 -10.32
N TRP A 73 3.34 9.13 -10.02
CA TRP A 73 2.09 8.42 -10.24
C TRP A 73 1.10 8.83 -9.14
N ASN A 74 0.74 10.12 -9.10
CA ASN A 74 -0.40 10.60 -8.36
C ASN A 74 -1.52 10.82 -9.38
N ASN A 75 -2.41 9.83 -9.47
CA ASN A 75 -3.50 9.87 -10.41
C ASN A 75 -4.61 10.79 -9.88
N ASN A 76 -4.57 12.08 -10.20
CA ASN A 76 -5.68 13.03 -9.96
C ASN A 76 -6.88 12.78 -10.92
N THR A 77 -7.18 11.52 -11.27
CA THR A 77 -8.38 11.20 -12.04
C THR A 77 -9.57 11.17 -11.10
N ILE A 78 -10.48 12.14 -11.26
CA ILE A 78 -11.73 12.31 -10.50
C ILE A 78 -12.50 10.98 -10.34
N VAL A 79 -12.46 10.12 -11.37
CA VAL A 79 -13.12 8.80 -11.38
C VAL A 79 -12.55 7.85 -10.32
N ALA A 80 -11.23 7.78 -10.13
CA ALA A 80 -10.62 6.91 -9.13
C ALA A 80 -10.92 7.39 -7.70
N ASN A 81 -10.87 8.71 -7.47
CA ASN A 81 -11.19 9.34 -6.19
C ASN A 81 -12.67 9.20 -5.78
N LEU A 82 -13.59 9.12 -6.75
CA LEU A 82 -15.02 8.93 -6.47
C LEU A 82 -15.36 7.50 -6.03
N PHE A 83 -14.64 6.50 -6.56
CA PHE A 83 -14.89 5.09 -6.28
C PHE A 83 -14.07 4.52 -5.10
N LEU A 84 -12.87 5.05 -4.85
CA LEU A 84 -11.92 4.51 -3.86
C LEU A 84 -11.73 5.40 -2.62
N TYR A 85 -12.77 6.16 -2.20
CA TYR A 85 -12.85 6.88 -0.92
C TYR A 85 -11.49 7.40 -0.41
N HIS A 86 -11.09 8.58 -0.90
CA HIS A 86 -9.93 9.37 -0.45
C HIS A 86 -9.31 8.89 0.88
N LEU A 87 -8.18 8.19 0.76
CA LEU A 87 -7.23 8.00 1.85
C LEU A 87 -5.91 8.65 1.46
#